data_AF-A0A4U7BYX0-F1
#
_entry.id   AF-A0A4U7BYX0-F1
#
_cell.length_a   1.000
_cell.length_b   1.000
_cell.length_c   1.000
_cell.angle_alpha   90.00
_cell.angle_beta   90.00
_cell.angle_gamma   90.00
#
_symmetry.space_group_name_H-M   'P 1'
#
loop_
_entity.id
_entity.type
_entity.pdbx_description
1 polymer ?
#
loop_
_entity_poly.entity_id
_entity_poly.type
_entity_poly.pdbx_seq_one_letter_code
_entity_poly.pdbx_strand_id
1 'polypeptide(L)'
;MTFYTRLSGYLTYRTHNHLDAAIQCLIRGAWLNDDEQWLLKGHPRQVRADATIDHDRNLLVIPPGVYQNLGRITTELFAGATDGLVVTSSSDNCFDAWIETPLLNAADIPAGDGGDVSSIQCIDLEQVALSNGLGIKRLDDPGHEQWQRDVLDAFHDQYDPDVHAILESPFPPPE
;
A
#
# COMPACT_ATOMS: atom_id res chain seq x y z
N MET A 1 17.89 9.94 0.34
CA MET A 1 18.07 8.51 0.69
C MET A 1 16.89 7.75 0.09
N THR A 2 17.15 6.65 -0.59
CA THR A 2 16.11 5.81 -1.21
C THR A 2 15.59 4.80 -0.19
N PHE A 3 14.29 4.53 -0.22
CA PHE A 3 13.61 3.58 0.65
C PHE A 3 12.70 2.68 -0.19
N TYR A 4 12.85 1.36 -0.12
CA TYR A 4 11.97 0.43 -0.81
C TYR A 4 11.04 -0.26 0.19
N THR A 5 9.76 -0.33 -0.16
CA THR A 5 8.72 -0.98 0.64
C THR A 5 7.96 -1.97 -0.21
N ARG A 6 7.60 -3.12 0.36
CA ARG A 6 6.58 -3.98 -0.24
C ARG A 6 5.23 -3.45 0.20
N LEU A 7 4.33 -3.26 -0.75
CA LEU A 7 3.05 -2.61 -0.53
C LEU A 7 1.98 -3.24 -1.43
N SER A 8 0.78 -3.35 -0.89
CA SER A 8 -0.45 -3.62 -1.62
C SER A 8 -1.60 -2.85 -0.95
N GLY A 9 -2.70 -2.62 -1.67
CA GLY A 9 -3.84 -1.98 -1.03
C GLY A 9 -4.96 -1.56 -1.98
N TYR A 10 -5.96 -0.91 -1.41
CA TYR A 10 -7.01 -0.23 -2.15
C TYR A 10 -7.54 0.97 -1.35
N LEU A 11 -8.09 1.95 -2.07
CA LEU A 11 -8.72 3.14 -1.53
C LEU A 11 -9.95 3.46 -2.36
N THR A 12 -11.10 3.62 -1.70
CA THR A 12 -12.32 4.13 -2.33
C THR A 12 -12.52 5.57 -1.90
N TYR A 13 -12.78 6.45 -2.85
CA TYR A 13 -12.89 7.89 -2.61
C TYR A 13 -14.33 8.38 -2.67
N ARG A 14 -14.61 9.43 -1.90
CA ARG A 14 -15.92 10.08 -1.87
C ARG A 14 -16.31 10.70 -3.22
N THR A 15 -15.34 11.24 -3.95
CA THR A 15 -15.58 11.93 -5.23
C THR A 15 -14.43 11.72 -6.21
N HIS A 16 -14.74 11.87 -7.51
CA HIS A 16 -13.76 11.82 -8.60
C HIS A 16 -12.59 12.79 -8.39
N ASN A 17 -12.85 14.00 -7.87
CA ASN A 17 -11.78 14.97 -7.61
C ASN A 17 -10.74 14.46 -6.60
N HIS A 18 -11.14 13.64 -5.62
CA HIS A 18 -10.20 13.04 -4.67
C HIS A 18 -9.38 11.92 -5.32
N LEU A 19 -10.05 11.07 -6.12
CA LEU A 19 -9.35 10.06 -6.91
C LEU A 19 -8.34 10.71 -7.87
N ASP A 20 -8.75 11.74 -8.62
CA ASP A 20 -7.89 12.49 -9.53
C ASP A 20 -6.69 13.09 -8.79
N ALA A 21 -6.89 13.64 -7.59
CA ALA A 21 -5.80 14.18 -6.78
C ALA A 21 -4.80 13.08 -6.37
N ALA A 22 -5.28 11.90 -5.99
CA ALA A 22 -4.44 10.74 -5.69
C ALA A 22 -3.66 10.27 -6.92
N ILE A 23 -4.31 10.16 -8.09
CA ILE A 23 -3.67 9.81 -9.37
C ILE A 23 -2.58 10.82 -9.71
N GLN A 24 -2.86 12.11 -9.61
CA GLN A 24 -1.89 13.17 -9.88
C GLN A 24 -0.72 13.13 -8.91
N CYS A 25 -0.96 12.82 -7.63
CA CYS A 25 0.11 12.57 -6.67
C CYS A 25 0.99 11.40 -7.12
N LEU A 26 0.36 10.30 -7.55
CA LEU A 26 1.05 9.09 -7.97
C LEU A 26 1.89 9.27 -9.25
N ILE A 27 1.36 10.00 -10.24
CA ILE A 27 2.06 10.36 -11.47
C ILE A 27 3.25 11.26 -11.16
N ARG A 28 3.08 12.29 -10.32
CA ARG A 28 4.17 13.20 -9.92
C ARG A 28 5.32 12.48 -9.21
N GLY A 29 5.00 11.45 -8.43
CA GLY A 29 6.00 10.59 -7.80
C GLY A 29 6.56 9.50 -8.69
N ALA A 30 6.16 9.46 -9.96
CA ALA A 30 6.52 8.45 -10.95
C ALA A 30 6.13 7.01 -10.55
N TRP A 31 5.09 6.81 -9.74
CA TRP A 31 4.56 5.46 -9.49
C TRP A 31 3.55 5.03 -10.54
N LEU A 32 2.89 6.01 -11.17
CA LEU A 32 2.06 5.85 -12.36
C LEU A 32 2.69 6.61 -13.54
N ASN A 33 2.42 6.16 -14.76
CA ASN A 33 2.60 6.99 -15.96
C ASN A 33 1.31 7.75 -16.32
N ASP A 34 1.35 8.53 -17.40
CA ASP A 34 0.20 9.30 -17.88
C ASP A 34 -0.97 8.41 -18.37
N ASP A 35 -0.71 7.12 -18.62
CA ASP A 35 -1.70 6.11 -18.97
C ASP A 35 -2.22 5.34 -17.73
N GLU A 36 -1.94 5.85 -16.51
CA GLU A 36 -2.33 5.28 -15.22
C GLU A 36 -1.80 3.85 -14.96
N GLN A 37 -0.70 3.47 -15.63
CA GLN A 37 -0.04 2.18 -15.44
C GLN A 37 1.03 2.27 -14.35
N TRP A 38 1.11 1.25 -13.51
CA TRP A 38 2.10 1.19 -12.43
C TRP A 38 3.51 0.98 -12.98
N LEU A 39 4.46 1.76 -12.49
CA LEU A 39 5.86 1.75 -12.93
C LEU A 39 6.75 0.95 -11.98
N LEU A 40 7.72 0.23 -12.56
CA LEU A 40 8.80 -0.41 -11.81
C LEU A 40 9.88 0.65 -11.49
N LYS A 41 10.07 0.94 -10.20
CA LYS A 41 11.12 1.87 -9.71
C LYS A 41 11.10 3.24 -10.41
N GLY A 42 9.91 3.74 -10.77
CA GLY A 42 9.76 5.02 -11.43
C GLY A 42 10.23 5.09 -12.88
N HIS A 43 10.54 3.95 -13.51
CA HIS A 43 11.03 3.94 -14.87
C HIS A 43 9.85 3.92 -15.87
N PRO A 44 9.65 4.97 -16.70
CA PRO A 44 8.42 5.17 -17.51
C PRO A 44 8.19 4.14 -18.62
N ARG A 45 9.18 3.26 -18.86
CA ARG A 45 9.11 2.18 -19.86
C ARG A 45 9.03 0.79 -19.24
N GLN A 46 9.02 0.70 -17.91
CA GLN A 46 8.94 -0.57 -17.19
C GLN A 46 7.62 -0.59 -16.44
N VAL A 47 6.59 -1.08 -17.13
CA VAL A 47 5.27 -1.28 -16.53
C VAL A 47 5.34 -2.50 -15.61
N ARG A 48 4.97 -2.32 -14.34
CA ARG A 48 4.81 -3.37 -13.32
C ARG A 48 3.46 -4.06 -13.48
N ALA A 49 2.41 -3.28 -13.65
CA ALA A 49 1.02 -3.74 -13.75
C ALA A 49 0.21 -2.73 -14.56
N ASP A 50 -0.85 -3.22 -15.20
CA ASP A 50 -1.82 -2.38 -15.90
C ASP A 50 -2.57 -1.45 -14.94
N ALA A 51 -3.35 -0.51 -15.49
CA ALA A 51 -4.15 0.42 -14.70
C ALA A 51 -5.17 -0.35 -13.84
N THR A 52 -5.00 -0.26 -12.52
CA THR A 52 -5.88 -0.86 -11.50
C THR A 52 -6.77 0.22 -10.87
N ILE A 53 -7.23 1.15 -11.69
CA ILE A 53 -8.05 2.30 -11.29
C ILE A 53 -9.42 2.16 -11.93
N ASP A 54 -10.46 2.29 -11.12
CA ASP A 54 -11.85 2.28 -11.57
C ASP A 54 -12.48 3.64 -11.24
N HIS A 55 -12.58 4.46 -12.29
CA HIS A 55 -13.11 5.82 -12.21
C HIS A 55 -14.60 5.85 -11.87
N ASP A 56 -15.39 4.86 -12.34
CA ASP A 56 -16.83 4.81 -12.08
C ASP A 56 -17.12 4.55 -10.60
N ARG A 57 -16.26 3.75 -9.94
CA ARG A 57 -16.34 3.45 -8.50
C ARG A 57 -15.51 4.38 -7.61
N ASN A 58 -14.80 5.35 -8.18
CA ASN A 58 -13.81 6.16 -7.46
C ASN A 58 -12.79 5.30 -6.68
N LEU A 59 -12.32 4.21 -7.29
CA LEU A 59 -11.49 3.19 -6.66
C LEU A 59 -10.07 3.22 -7.22
N LEU A 60 -9.09 3.30 -6.33
CA LEU A 60 -7.68 3.08 -6.61
C LEU A 60 -7.27 1.77 -5.98
N VAL A 61 -6.73 0.84 -6.76
CA VAL A 61 -6.09 -0.38 -6.25
C VAL A 61 -4.59 -0.28 -6.46
N ILE A 62 -3.81 -0.60 -5.43
CA ILE A 62 -2.36 -0.66 -5.48
C ILE A 62 -1.95 -2.13 -5.58
N PRO A 63 -1.41 -2.59 -6.74
CA PRO A 63 -1.08 -3.99 -6.92
C PRO A 63 0.08 -4.40 -6.00
N PRO A 64 0.12 -5.66 -5.54
CA PRO A 64 1.21 -6.15 -4.73
C PRO A 64 2.56 -5.93 -5.41
N GLY A 65 3.49 -5.27 -4.71
CA GLY A 65 4.76 -4.93 -5.31
C GLY A 65 5.74 -4.24 -4.39
N VAL A 66 6.97 -4.10 -4.87
CA VAL A 66 8.01 -3.31 -4.21
C VAL A 66 8.09 -1.92 -4.84
N TYR A 67 7.82 -0.90 -4.05
CA TYR A 67 7.75 0.48 -4.48
C TYR A 67 8.84 1.32 -3.84
N GLN A 68 9.47 2.17 -4.67
CA GLN A 68 10.49 3.10 -4.21
C GLN A 68 9.82 4.34 -3.64
N ASN A 69 10.04 4.65 -2.37
CA ASN A 69 9.55 5.81 -1.63
C ASN A 69 8.01 5.93 -1.50
N LEU A 70 7.21 5.05 -2.10
CA LEU A 70 5.74 5.12 -2.03
C LEU A 70 5.22 5.01 -0.59
N GLY A 71 5.76 4.06 0.19
CA GLY A 71 5.42 3.90 1.62
C GLY A 71 5.75 5.10 2.51
N ARG A 72 6.32 6.19 1.96
CA ARG A 72 6.52 7.44 2.69
C ARG A 72 5.38 8.44 2.52
N ILE A 73 4.53 8.23 1.50
CA ILE A 73 3.44 9.14 1.15
C ILE A 73 2.06 8.46 1.15
N THR A 74 1.99 7.22 1.61
CA THR A 74 0.76 6.42 1.63
C THR A 74 -0.35 7.09 2.41
N THR A 75 -0.01 7.69 3.55
CA THR A 75 -0.93 8.45 4.39
C THR A 75 -1.62 9.56 3.59
N GLU A 76 -0.90 10.33 2.78
CA GLU A 76 -1.46 11.41 1.96
C GLU A 76 -2.48 10.92 0.92
N LEU A 77 -2.43 9.64 0.53
CA LEU A 77 -3.41 9.06 -0.39
C LEU A 77 -4.79 8.86 0.25
N PHE A 78 -4.92 8.89 1.58
CA PHE A 78 -6.19 8.68 2.28
C PHE A 78 -7.09 9.93 2.33
N ALA A 79 -6.64 11.10 1.86
CA ALA A 79 -7.49 12.28 1.80
C ALA A 79 -8.71 12.06 0.89
N GLY A 80 -9.92 12.20 1.45
CA GLY A 80 -11.17 11.91 0.77
C GLY A 80 -11.55 10.43 0.68
N ALA A 81 -10.76 9.53 1.29
CA ALA A 81 -11.06 8.11 1.31
C ALA A 81 -12.27 7.82 2.22
N THR A 82 -13.23 7.06 1.70
CA THR A 82 -14.39 6.56 2.44
C THR A 82 -14.17 5.16 2.98
N ASP A 83 -13.30 4.40 2.31
CA ASP A 83 -12.90 3.05 2.69
C ASP A 83 -11.53 2.75 2.11
N GLY A 84 -10.81 1.80 2.69
CA GLY A 84 -9.53 1.36 2.17
C GLY A 84 -8.64 0.64 3.18
N LEU A 85 -7.66 -0.05 2.61
CA LEU A 85 -6.64 -0.79 3.34
C LEU A 85 -5.34 -0.70 2.55
N VAL A 86 -4.27 -0.20 3.18
CA VAL A 86 -2.92 -0.23 2.61
C VAL A 86 -2.01 -0.98 3.56
N VAL A 87 -1.41 -2.07 3.06
CA VAL A 87 -0.55 -2.97 3.81
C VAL A 87 0.88 -2.75 3.34
N THR A 88 1.75 -2.38 4.27
CA THR A 88 3.14 -2.04 3.95
C THR A 88 4.11 -2.81 4.84
N SER A 89 5.19 -3.30 4.24
CA SER A 89 6.37 -3.75 4.97
C SER A 89 7.67 -3.24 4.35
N SER A 90 8.71 -3.20 5.18
CA SER A 90 10.06 -2.82 4.80
C SER A 90 11.07 -3.76 5.43
N SER A 91 12.09 -4.13 4.66
CA SER A 91 13.38 -4.64 5.16
C SER A 91 14.51 -3.63 4.98
N ASP A 92 14.23 -2.51 4.32
CA ASP A 92 15.20 -1.47 3.99
C ASP A 92 15.36 -0.48 5.14
N ASN A 93 16.57 -0.38 5.69
CA ASN A 93 16.95 0.47 6.84
C ASN A 93 16.20 0.18 8.16
N CYS A 94 15.00 -0.38 8.12
CA CYS A 94 14.23 -0.87 9.25
C CYS A 94 13.40 -2.10 8.84
N PHE A 95 13.25 -3.05 9.77
CA PHE A 95 12.43 -4.25 9.62
C PHE A 95 11.08 -4.02 10.30
N ASP A 96 10.15 -3.43 9.56
CA ASP A 96 8.87 -2.97 10.08
C ASP A 96 7.73 -3.34 9.13
N ALA A 97 6.53 -3.46 9.70
CA ALA A 97 5.30 -3.61 8.96
C ALA A 97 4.17 -2.79 9.62
N TRP A 98 3.28 -2.27 8.80
CA TRP A 98 2.12 -1.52 9.28
C TRP A 98 0.96 -1.63 8.29
N ILE A 99 -0.22 -1.37 8.83
CA ILE A 99 -1.47 -1.35 8.09
C ILE A 99 -2.10 0.02 8.27
N GLU A 100 -2.54 0.62 7.17
CA GLU A 100 -3.25 1.90 7.18
C GLU A 100 -4.70 1.70 6.75
N THR A 101 -5.61 2.36 7.47
CA THR A 101 -7.04 2.41 7.17
C THR A 101 -7.53 3.86 7.29
N PRO A 102 -8.56 4.29 6.52
CA PRO A 102 -9.04 5.67 6.60
C PRO A 102 -9.59 5.98 7.99
N LEU A 103 -9.40 7.21 8.45
CA LEU A 103 -10.15 7.75 9.59
C LEU A 103 -11.56 8.13 9.14
N LEU A 104 -12.52 8.15 10.07
CA LEU A 104 -13.92 8.49 9.78
C LEU A 104 -14.09 9.87 9.13
N ASN A 105 -13.21 10.82 9.47
CA ASN A 105 -13.21 12.19 8.95
C ASN A 105 -12.36 12.37 7.68
N ALA A 106 -11.68 11.32 7.20
CA ALA A 106 -10.84 11.39 6.01
C ALA A 106 -11.65 11.79 4.78
N ALA A 107 -12.89 11.33 4.68
CA ALA A 107 -13.85 11.63 3.61
C ALA A 107 -14.28 13.12 3.54
N ASP A 108 -14.04 13.90 4.60
CA ASP A 108 -14.34 15.34 4.65
C ASP A 108 -13.10 16.21 4.35
N ILE A 109 -11.92 15.61 4.22
CA ILE A 109 -10.69 16.34 3.90
C ILE A 109 -10.68 16.71 2.41
N PRO A 110 -10.36 17.97 2.05
CA PRO A 110 -10.33 18.40 0.66
C PRO A 110 -9.34 17.61 -0.20
N ALA A 111 -9.66 17.48 -1.49
CA ALA A 111 -8.80 16.82 -2.47
C ALA A 111 -7.42 17.47 -2.55
N GLY A 112 -6.37 16.67 -2.34
CA GLY A 112 -4.97 17.12 -2.38
C GLY A 112 -4.46 17.77 -1.09
N ASP A 113 -5.30 17.92 -0.07
CA ASP A 113 -4.87 18.31 1.27
C ASP A 113 -4.37 17.09 2.04
N GLY A 114 -3.40 17.29 2.94
CA GLY A 114 -2.95 16.28 3.90
C GLY A 114 -3.55 16.49 5.29
N GLY A 115 -3.20 15.63 6.23
CA GLY A 115 -3.59 15.77 7.63
C GLY A 115 -3.75 14.41 8.31
N ASP A 116 -4.47 14.39 9.43
CA ASP A 116 -4.86 13.16 10.10
C ASP A 116 -5.98 12.49 9.27
N VAL A 117 -5.57 11.69 8.28
CA VAL A 117 -6.46 11.01 7.31
C VAL A 117 -6.48 9.50 7.43
N SER A 118 -5.44 8.88 8.01
CA SER A 118 -5.37 7.44 8.23
C SER A 118 -5.04 7.10 9.68
N SER A 119 -5.52 5.94 10.12
CA SER A 119 -5.01 5.26 11.30
C SER A 119 -3.88 4.33 10.86
N ILE A 120 -2.81 4.26 11.65
CA ILE A 120 -1.67 3.38 11.40
C ILE A 120 -1.61 2.35 12.52
N GLN A 121 -1.74 1.07 12.17
CA GLN A 121 -1.50 -0.04 13.06
C GLN A 121 -0.12 -0.64 12.76
N CYS A 122 0.85 -0.43 13.66
CA CYS A 122 2.14 -1.11 13.57
C CYS A 122 1.98 -2.60 13.92
N ILE A 123 2.60 -3.46 13.13
CA ILE A 123 2.55 -4.91 13.29
C ILE A 123 3.91 -5.41 13.73
N ASP A 124 3.93 -6.16 14.83
CA ASP A 124 5.14 -6.79 15.35
C ASP A 124 5.51 -8.00 14.48
N LEU A 125 6.55 -7.83 13.65
CA LEU A 125 7.04 -8.88 12.75
C LEU A 125 7.71 -10.05 13.51
N GLU A 126 8.25 -9.85 14.71
CA GLU A 126 8.73 -10.98 15.53
C GLU A 126 7.54 -11.83 15.99
N GLN A 127 6.43 -11.19 16.36
CA GLN A 127 5.20 -11.90 16.73
C GLN A 127 4.56 -12.63 15.53
N VAL A 128 4.59 -12.03 14.32
CA VAL A 128 4.18 -12.71 13.08
C VAL A 128 5.05 -13.94 12.84
N ALA A 129 6.37 -13.82 13.00
CA ALA A 129 7.31 -14.92 12.83
C ALA A 129 7.01 -16.09 13.79
N LEU A 130 6.77 -15.77 15.07
CA LEU A 130 6.42 -16.78 16.09
C LEU A 130 5.09 -17.46 15.78
N SER A 131 4.06 -16.68 15.40
CA SER A 131 2.72 -17.20 15.12
C SER A 131 2.67 -18.12 13.90
N ASN A 132 3.59 -17.93 12.96
CA ASN A 132 3.75 -18.76 11.77
C ASN A 132 4.82 -19.87 11.92
N GLY A 133 5.37 -20.07 13.12
CA GLY A 133 6.34 -21.14 13.38
C GLY A 133 7.74 -20.91 12.77
N LEU A 134 8.05 -19.69 12.35
CA LEU A 134 9.33 -19.31 11.74
C LEU A 134 10.45 -19.09 12.79
N GLY A 135 10.07 -18.92 14.06
CA GLY A 135 10.99 -18.56 15.14
C GLY A 135 11.53 -17.13 14.99
N ILE A 136 12.53 -16.77 15.80
CA ILE A 136 13.19 -15.46 15.75
C ILE A 136 14.66 -15.68 15.35
N LYS A 137 15.13 -14.90 14.37
CA LYS A 137 16.56 -14.80 14.04
C LYS A 137 17.08 -13.39 14.25
N ARG A 138 18.22 -13.28 14.92
CA ARG A 138 18.98 -12.03 15.05
C ARG A 138 19.76 -11.74 13.77
N LEU A 139 20.20 -10.49 13.62
CA LEU A 139 20.89 -10.01 12.41
C LEU A 139 22.12 -10.86 12.05
N ASP A 140 22.89 -11.28 13.06
CA ASP A 140 24.11 -12.08 12.87
C ASP A 140 23.86 -13.58 12.69
N ASP A 141 22.61 -14.05 12.79
CA ASP A 141 22.29 -15.47 12.67
C ASP A 141 22.39 -15.93 11.20
N PRO A 142 22.95 -17.13 10.95
CA PRO A 142 22.96 -17.71 9.61
C PRO A 142 21.55 -17.80 9.00
N GLY A 143 21.39 -17.23 7.81
CA GLY A 143 20.11 -17.22 7.09
C GLY A 143 19.10 -16.21 7.63
N HIS A 144 19.52 -15.17 8.34
CA HIS A 144 18.66 -14.05 8.75
C HIS A 144 17.93 -13.42 7.56
N GLU A 145 18.61 -13.14 6.45
CA GLU A 145 17.98 -12.52 5.26
C GLU A 145 16.86 -13.38 4.67
N GLN A 146 17.01 -14.70 4.66
CA GLN A 146 15.95 -15.60 4.21
C GLN A 146 14.79 -15.58 5.20
N TRP A 147 15.08 -15.65 6.50
CA TRP A 147 14.05 -15.54 7.54
C TRP A 147 13.27 -14.22 7.44
N GLN A 148 13.92 -13.08 7.20
CA GLN A 148 13.23 -11.81 6.99
C GLN A 148 12.26 -11.88 5.81
N ARG A 149 12.69 -12.46 4.67
CA ARG A 149 11.80 -12.66 3.52
C ARG A 149 10.59 -13.53 3.87
N ASP A 150 10.83 -14.65 4.53
CA ASP A 150 9.77 -15.60 4.92
C ASP A 150 8.75 -14.95 5.89
N VAL A 151 9.23 -14.11 6.82
CA VAL A 151 8.36 -13.36 7.74
C VAL A 151 7.53 -12.31 7.00
N LEU A 152 8.12 -11.59 6.05
CA LEU A 152 7.39 -10.63 5.23
C LEU A 152 6.38 -11.32 4.31
N ASP A 153 6.72 -12.48 3.75
CA ASP A 153 5.79 -13.29 2.96
C ASP A 153 4.60 -13.72 3.82
N ALA A 154 4.85 -14.25 5.03
CA ALA A 154 3.78 -14.63 5.96
C ALA A 154 2.91 -13.44 6.39
N PHE A 155 3.52 -12.26 6.59
CA PHE A 155 2.77 -11.04 6.87
C PHE A 155 1.85 -10.67 5.70
N HIS A 156 2.38 -10.62 4.48
CA HIS A 156 1.59 -10.25 3.30
C HIS A 156 0.52 -11.29 2.97
N ASP A 157 0.79 -12.59 3.15
CA ASP A 157 -0.21 -13.65 2.99
C ASP A 157 -1.38 -13.53 3.98
N GLN A 158 -1.13 -12.97 5.17
CA GLN A 158 -2.15 -12.79 6.20
C GLN A 158 -2.97 -11.51 6.03
N TYR A 159 -2.34 -10.42 5.58
CA TYR A 159 -2.94 -9.09 5.65
C TYR A 159 -3.22 -8.44 4.31
N ASP A 160 -2.56 -8.83 3.21
CA ASP A 160 -2.81 -8.22 1.90
C ASP A 160 -4.28 -8.40 1.50
N PRO A 161 -4.95 -7.33 1.03
CA PRO A 161 -6.26 -7.46 0.45
C PRO A 161 -6.20 -8.25 -0.86
N ASP A 162 -7.25 -9.00 -1.17
CA ASP A 162 -7.43 -9.62 -2.48
C ASP A 162 -7.77 -8.55 -3.53
N VAL A 163 -6.72 -7.94 -4.08
CA VAL A 163 -6.82 -6.86 -5.07
C VAL A 163 -7.57 -7.30 -6.33
N HIS A 164 -7.51 -8.58 -6.70
CA HIS A 164 -8.21 -9.10 -7.87
C HIS A 164 -9.71 -9.18 -7.60
N ALA A 165 -10.10 -9.73 -6.45
CA ALA A 165 -11.51 -9.76 -6.03
C ALA A 165 -12.09 -8.35 -5.90
N ILE A 166 -11.33 -7.37 -5.40
CA ILE A 166 -11.77 -5.97 -5.28
C ILE A 166 -12.01 -5.34 -6.66
N LEU A 167 -11.09 -5.55 -7.62
CA LEU A 167 -11.25 -5.05 -8.98
C LEU A 167 -12.46 -5.68 -9.69
N GLU A 168 -12.69 -6.99 -9.50
CA GLU A 168 -13.77 -7.73 -10.15
C GLU A 168 -15.14 -7.56 -9.47
N SER A 169 -15.18 -7.12 -8.20
CA SER A 169 -16.42 -6.97 -7.45
C SER A 169 -17.29 -5.82 -7.99
N PRO A 170 -18.56 -6.05 -8.37
CA PRO A 170 -19.47 -4.97 -8.78
C PRO A 170 -19.95 -4.10 -7.61
N PHE A 171 -19.58 -4.41 -6.37
CA PHE A 171 -19.97 -3.69 -5.16
C PHE A 171 -18.74 -3.13 -4.43
N PRO A 172 -18.87 -1.99 -3.71
CA PRO A 172 -17.84 -1.55 -2.78
C PRO A 172 -17.53 -2.68 -1.77
N PRO A 173 -16.27 -2.82 -1.30
CA PRO A 173 -15.90 -3.85 -0.35
C PRO A 173 -16.77 -3.78 0.93
N PRO A 174 -17.06 -4.93 1.57
CA PRO A 174 -17.95 -4.98 2.73
C PRO A 174 -17.30 -4.29 3.95
N GLU A 175 -18.12 -3.52 4.69
CA GLU A 175 -17.80 -2.87 5.99
C GLU A 175 -17.29 -3.82 7.07
#